data_AF-A0A5B7EUY1-F1
#
_entry.id   AF-A0A5B7EUY1-F1
#
_cell.length_a   1.000
_cell.length_b   1.000
_cell.length_c   1.000
_cell.angle_alpha   90.00
_cell.angle_beta   90.00
_cell.angle_gamma   90.00
#
_symmetry.space_group_name_H-M   'P 1'
#
loop_
_entity.id
_entity.type
_entity.pdbx_description
1 polymer ?
#
loop_
_entity_poly.entity_id
_entity_poly.type
_entity_poly.pdbx_seq_one_letter_code
_entity_poly.pdbx_strand_id
1 'polypeptide(L)'
;MILGSNSNYLLGSWVQSALNWSNDTQEHTLVRRNSLYQISLWGPNGEILDYAVKQWNGVMERYVAPRWSAFSEALLKAAKSDVAVDMAKFKATVFEAVEKPFAEDLDTFYPSSPIGEYIVCS
;
A
#
# COMPACT_ATOMS: atom_id res chain seq x y z
N MET A 1 9.21 12.71 -0.98
CA MET A 1 9.44 11.69 0.07
C MET A 1 10.87 11.15 -0.06
N ILE A 2 11.61 11.04 1.04
CA ILE A 2 13.02 10.55 1.05
C ILE A 2 13.13 9.14 0.45
N LEU A 3 12.11 8.29 0.61
CA LEU A 3 12.06 6.93 0.04
C LEU A 3 12.03 6.89 -1.50
N GLY A 4 11.80 8.02 -2.17
CA GLY A 4 11.86 8.12 -3.64
C GLY A 4 13.27 8.30 -4.20
N SER A 5 14.29 8.54 -3.38
CA SER A 5 15.65 8.85 -3.83
C SER A 5 16.53 7.61 -4.07
N ASN A 6 16.05 6.40 -3.73
CA ASN A 6 16.80 5.16 -3.88
C ASN A 6 15.93 4.08 -4.55
N SER A 7 16.46 3.50 -5.62
CA SER A 7 15.79 2.51 -6.47
C SER A 7 15.32 1.25 -5.73
N ASN A 8 15.94 0.93 -4.59
CA ASN A 8 15.58 -0.23 -3.75
C ASN A 8 14.34 -0.01 -2.88
N TYR A 9 13.84 1.23 -2.77
CA TYR A 9 12.66 1.59 -1.99
C TYR A 9 11.46 2.00 -2.86
N LEU A 10 11.54 1.71 -4.16
CA LEU A 10 10.47 1.98 -5.12
C LEU A 10 9.61 0.73 -5.30
N LEU A 11 8.31 0.90 -5.09
CA LEU A 11 7.31 -0.12 -5.43
C LEU A 11 7.36 -0.48 -6.93
N GLY A 12 7.69 0.49 -7.79
CA GLY A 12 7.83 0.27 -9.23
C GLY A 12 8.92 -0.75 -9.58
N SER A 13 10.04 -0.76 -8.87
CA SER A 13 11.12 -1.73 -9.10
C SER A 13 10.68 -3.17 -8.78
N TRP A 14 9.91 -3.35 -7.71
CA TRP A 14 9.35 -4.64 -7.32
C TRP A 14 8.32 -5.14 -8.32
N VAL A 15 7.35 -4.28 -8.69
CA VAL A 15 6.31 -4.62 -9.67
C VAL A 15 6.94 -4.93 -11.03
N GLN A 16 7.93 -4.14 -11.48
CA GLN A 16 8.63 -4.39 -12.74
C GLN A 16 9.39 -5.72 -12.73
N SER A 17 10.05 -6.05 -11.62
CA SER A 17 10.76 -7.33 -11.48
C SER A 17 9.79 -8.51 -11.56
N ALA A 18 8.61 -8.38 -10.96
CA ALA A 18 7.57 -9.39 -11.01
C ALA A 18 7.00 -9.55 -12.43
N LEU A 19 6.72 -8.45 -13.14
CA LEU A 19 6.26 -8.49 -14.53
C LEU A 19 7.26 -9.13 -15.49
N ASN A 20 8.56 -9.01 -15.22
CA ASN A 20 9.60 -9.68 -16.02
C ASN A 20 9.56 -11.23 -15.90
N TRP A 21 8.86 -11.78 -14.90
CA TRP A 21 8.72 -13.23 -14.71
C TRP A 21 7.52 -13.83 -15.46
N SER A 22 6.69 -12.99 -16.06
CA SER A 22 5.46 -13.40 -16.75
C SER A 22 5.57 -13.25 -18.27
N ASN A 23 5.04 -14.22 -19.01
CA ASN A 23 5.20 -14.32 -20.47
C ASN A 23 3.97 -13.85 -21.25
N ASP A 24 2.79 -13.78 -20.62
CA ASP A 24 1.55 -13.32 -21.26
C ASP A 24 0.80 -12.26 -20.42
N THR A 25 -0.17 -11.57 -21.05
CA THR A 25 -0.94 -10.49 -20.41
C THR A 25 -1.77 -10.95 -19.21
N GLN A 26 -2.21 -12.21 -19.18
CA GLN A 26 -2.97 -12.75 -18.05
C GLN A 26 -2.05 -13.03 -16.86
N GLU A 27 -0.88 -13.61 -17.09
CA GLU A 27 0.17 -13.81 -16.11
C GLU A 27 0.70 -12.48 -15.57
N HIS A 28 0.84 -11.44 -16.41
CA HIS A 28 1.22 -10.09 -15.96
C HIS A 28 0.25 -9.57 -14.90
N THR A 29 -1.05 -9.75 -15.14
CA THR A 29 -2.11 -9.35 -14.23
C THR A 29 -2.07 -10.15 -12.91
N LEU A 30 -1.88 -11.47 -13.02
CA LEU A 30 -1.83 -12.37 -11.86
C LEU A 30 -0.59 -12.12 -10.99
N VAL A 31 0.57 -12.02 -11.61
CA VAL A 31 1.85 -11.81 -10.91
C VAL A 31 1.89 -10.45 -10.24
N ARG A 32 1.37 -9.40 -10.90
CA ARG A 32 1.21 -8.08 -10.29
C ARG A 32 0.30 -8.12 -9.07
N ARG A 33 -0.89 -8.72 -9.20
CA ARG A 33 -1.83 -8.88 -8.09
C ARG A 33 -1.17 -9.64 -6.93
N ASN A 34 -0.58 -10.81 -7.19
CA ASN A 34 0.10 -11.60 -6.16
C ASN A 34 1.20 -10.81 -5.43
N SER A 35 1.95 -10.00 -6.19
CA SER A 35 3.03 -9.15 -5.64
C SER A 35 2.49 -8.07 -4.69
N LEU A 36 1.34 -7.46 -5.01
CA LEU A 36 0.69 -6.45 -4.16
C LEU A 36 0.00 -7.08 -2.94
N TYR A 37 -0.63 -8.26 -3.11
CA TYR A 37 -1.19 -9.02 -1.99
C TYR A 37 -0.10 -9.39 -0.98
N GLN A 38 1.05 -9.87 -1.43
CA GLN A 38 2.15 -10.27 -0.55
C GLN A 38 2.64 -9.12 0.35
N ILE A 39 2.67 -7.88 -0.16
CA ILE A 39 3.16 -6.72 0.60
C ILE A 39 2.07 -5.97 1.38
N SER A 40 0.82 -6.46 1.37
CA SER A 40 -0.32 -5.84 2.05
C SER A 40 -1.13 -6.87 2.85
N LEU A 41 -2.10 -7.52 2.21
CA LEU A 41 -3.10 -8.39 2.82
C LEU A 41 -2.62 -9.82 3.11
N TRP A 42 -1.56 -10.28 2.45
CA TRP A 42 -1.03 -11.65 2.46
C TRP A 42 -1.99 -12.76 1.97
N GLY A 43 -3.31 -12.53 2.04
CA GLY A 43 -4.37 -13.42 1.59
C GLY A 43 -5.68 -12.65 1.34
N PRO A 44 -6.73 -13.31 0.82
CA PRO A 44 -7.96 -12.67 0.35
C PRO A 44 -8.73 -11.91 1.45
N ASN A 45 -8.57 -12.33 2.72
CA ASN A 45 -9.28 -11.75 3.86
C ASN A 45 -8.36 -10.98 4.83
N GLY A 46 -7.11 -10.67 4.44
CA GLY A 46 -6.17 -10.02 5.35
C GLY A 46 -5.68 -10.93 6.48
N GLU A 47 -5.44 -12.21 6.17
CA GLU A 47 -5.16 -13.27 7.17
C GLU A 47 -3.93 -12.97 8.04
N ILE A 48 -2.92 -12.31 7.49
CA ILE A 48 -1.74 -11.81 8.22
C ILE A 48 -1.45 -10.37 7.79
N LEU A 49 -2.39 -9.49 8.12
CA LEU A 49 -2.32 -8.06 7.82
C LEU A 49 -0.95 -7.47 8.19
N ASP A 50 -0.34 -6.73 7.26
CA ASP A 50 0.91 -6.00 7.43
C ASP A 50 2.19 -6.82 7.64
N TYR A 51 2.15 -8.16 7.59
CA TYR A 51 3.32 -9.01 7.87
C TYR A 51 4.56 -8.67 7.02
N ALA A 52 4.35 -8.39 5.74
CA ALA A 52 5.44 -8.06 4.82
C ALA A 52 5.34 -6.65 4.23
N VAL A 53 4.62 -5.73 4.88
CA VAL A 53 4.58 -4.33 4.47
C VAL A 53 6.00 -3.77 4.43
N LYS A 54 6.30 -3.08 3.33
CA LYS A 54 7.58 -2.43 3.09
C LYS A 54 7.41 -0.93 3.16
N GLN A 55 8.39 -0.25 3.72
CA GLN A 55 8.46 1.22 3.73
C GLN A 55 8.92 1.73 2.36
N TRP A 56 8.12 1.47 1.33
CA TRP A 56 8.37 1.91 -0.05
C TRP A 56 7.53 3.12 -0.37
N ASN A 57 8.04 4.02 -1.22
CA ASN A 57 7.40 5.30 -1.53
C ASN A 57 5.91 5.14 -1.92
N GLY A 58 5.61 4.28 -2.90
CA GLY A 58 4.23 4.03 -3.34
C GLY A 58 3.35 3.30 -2.32
N VAL A 59 3.94 2.45 -1.46
CA VAL A 59 3.20 1.78 -0.38
C VAL A 59 2.86 2.78 0.72
N MET A 60 3.81 3.65 1.08
CA MET A 60 3.59 4.66 2.11
C MET A 60 2.52 5.66 1.68
N GLU A 61 2.52 6.09 0.43
CA GLU A 61 1.55 7.05 -0.09
C GLU A 61 0.14 6.47 -0.25
N ARG A 62 0.03 5.26 -0.80
CA ARG A 62 -1.28 4.72 -1.23
C ARG A 62 -1.89 3.69 -0.29
N TYR A 63 -1.08 3.11 0.59
CA TYR A 63 -1.53 2.10 1.54
C TYR A 63 -1.43 2.60 2.99
N VAL A 64 -0.27 3.08 3.42
CA VAL A 64 -0.05 3.44 4.83
C VAL A 64 -0.68 4.80 5.19
N ALA A 65 -0.47 5.84 4.37
CA ALA A 65 -0.96 7.18 4.66
C ALA A 65 -2.51 7.27 4.73
N PRO A 66 -3.29 6.67 3.81
CA PRO A 66 -4.75 6.72 3.89
C PRO A 66 -5.30 5.98 5.12
N ARG A 67 -4.65 4.89 5.55
CA ARG A 67 -5.00 4.16 6.78
C ARG A 67 -4.78 5.02 8.02
N TRP A 68 -3.67 5.75 8.08
CA TRP A 68 -3.39 6.69 9.18
C TRP A 68 -4.35 7.88 9.19
N SER A 69 -4.73 8.41 8.03
CA SER A 69 -5.74 9.48 7.94
C SER A 69 -7.08 9.00 8.48
N ALA A 70 -7.56 7.85 8.01
CA ALA A 70 -8.81 7.26 8.46
C ALA A 70 -8.83 7.00 9.97
N PHE A 71 -7.71 6.52 10.53
CA PHE A 71 -7.58 6.32 11.97
C PHE A 71 -7.63 7.63 12.75
N SER A 72 -6.91 8.66 12.29
CA SER A 72 -6.89 9.97 12.94
C SER A 72 -8.26 10.63 12.93
N GLU A 73 -9.00 10.52 11.82
CA GLU A 73 -10.37 10.99 11.70
C GLU A 73 -11.34 10.25 12.62
N ALA A 74 -11.20 8.93 12.73
CA ALA A 74 -12.00 8.12 13.65
C ALA A 74 -11.77 8.51 15.11
N LEU A 75 -10.52 8.75 15.50
CA LEU A 75 -10.17 9.24 16.84
C LEU A 75 -10.74 10.63 17.11
N LEU A 76 -10.62 11.55 16.15
CA LEU A 76 -11.17 12.90 16.29
C LEU A 76 -12.70 12.88 16.45
N LYS A 77 -13.37 11.98 15.73
CA LYS A 77 -14.82 11.80 15.84
C LYS A 77 -15.20 11.26 17.21
N ALA A 78 -14.52 10.21 17.68
CA ALA A 78 -14.76 9.63 19.00
C ALA A 78 -14.54 10.64 20.14
N ALA A 79 -13.47 11.43 20.06
CA ALA A 79 -13.16 12.49 21.03
C ALA A 79 -14.26 13.57 21.08
N LYS A 80 -14.91 13.87 19.95
CA LYS A 80 -16.01 14.85 19.87
C LYS A 80 -17.36 14.29 20.32
N SER A 81 -17.62 13.00 20.09
CA SER A 81 -18.90 12.37 20.42
C SER A 81 -18.93 11.65 21.77
N ASP A 82 -17.78 11.55 22.47
CA ASP A 82 -17.60 10.79 23.72
C ASP A 82 -18.07 9.32 23.61
N VAL A 83 -17.95 8.76 22.41
CA VAL A 83 -18.33 7.38 22.08
C VAL A 83 -17.08 6.66 21.61
N ALA A 84 -16.80 5.49 22.20
CA ALA A 84 -15.67 4.66 21.81
C ALA A 84 -15.74 4.26 20.33
N VAL A 85 -14.58 4.24 19.66
CA VAL A 85 -14.48 3.77 18.28
C VAL A 85 -14.78 2.28 18.24
N ASP A 86 -15.78 1.88 17.45
CA ASP A 86 -15.97 0.48 17.08
C ASP A 86 -14.84 0.07 16.14
N MET A 87 -13.83 -0.59 16.70
CA MET A 87 -12.65 -1.03 15.98
C MET A 87 -12.97 -2.11 14.94
N ALA A 88 -14.04 -2.90 15.11
CA ALA A 88 -14.42 -3.91 14.11
C ALA A 88 -15.01 -3.24 12.88
N LYS A 89 -15.91 -2.27 13.07
CA LYS A 89 -16.49 -1.48 11.98
C LYS A 89 -15.44 -0.61 11.29
N PHE A 90 -14.51 -0.03 12.05
CA PHE A 90 -13.38 0.71 11.51
C PHE A 90 -12.51 -0.16 10.60
N LYS A 91 -12.08 -1.33 11.08
CA LYS A 91 -11.27 -2.28 10.29
C LYS A 91 -11.98 -2.69 9.00
N ALA A 92 -13.27 -3.02 9.05
CA ALA A 92 -14.04 -3.35 7.85
C ALA A 92 -14.11 -2.19 6.85
N THR A 93 -14.27 -0.96 7.34
CA THR A 93 -14.30 0.24 6.48
C THR A 93 -12.96 0.48 5.81
N VAL A 94 -11.86 0.37 6.57
CA VAL A 94 -10.49 0.56 6.05
C VAL A 94 -10.11 -0.52 5.05
N PHE A 95 -10.51 -1.77 5.31
CA PHE A 95 -10.28 -2.89 4.40
C PHE A 95 -10.89 -2.65 3.02
N GLU A 96 -12.18 -2.29 2.96
CA GLU A 96 -12.88 -2.03 1.69
C GLU A 96 -12.44 -0.73 1.02
N ALA A 97 -12.13 0.32 1.80
CA ALA A 97 -11.80 1.63 1.24
C ALA A 97 -10.34 1.77 0.78
N VAL A 98 -9.41 1.05 1.40
CA VAL A 98 -7.96 1.24 1.18
C VAL A 98 -7.26 -0.07 0.85
N GLU A 99 -7.42 -1.09 1.70
CA GLU A 99 -6.52 -2.25 1.63
C GLU A 99 -6.81 -3.14 0.42
N LYS A 100 -8.09 -3.38 0.12
CA LYS A 100 -8.52 -4.16 -1.05
C LYS A 100 -8.28 -3.42 -2.38
N PRO A 101 -8.67 -2.13 -2.55
CA PRO A 101 -8.34 -1.39 -3.77
C PRO A 101 -6.85 -1.33 -4.06
N PHE A 102 -6.00 -1.26 -3.02
CA PHE A 102 -4.55 -1.30 -3.21
C PHE A 102 -4.05 -2.66 -3.70
N ALA A 103 -4.55 -3.77 -3.15
CA ALA A 103 -4.13 -5.12 -3.54
C ALA A 103 -4.64 -5.53 -4.93
N GLU A 104 -5.78 -4.99 -5.35
CA GLU A 104 -6.41 -5.26 -6.65
C GLU A 104 -6.02 -4.24 -7.74
N ASP A 105 -5.12 -3.31 -7.45
CA ASP A 105 -4.72 -2.23 -8.36
C ASP A 105 -3.84 -2.71 -9.54
N LEU A 106 -4.46 -2.79 -10.72
CA LEU A 106 -3.82 -3.19 -11.96
C LEU A 106 -3.35 -2.01 -12.82
N ASP A 107 -3.90 -0.81 -12.62
CA ASP A 107 -3.79 0.30 -13.56
C ASP A 107 -2.78 1.36 -13.13
N THR A 108 -2.48 1.48 -11.83
CA THR A 108 -1.56 2.53 -11.36
C THR A 108 -0.14 2.30 -11.88
N PHE A 109 0.41 3.29 -12.56
CA PHE A 109 1.82 3.29 -12.91
C PHE A 109 2.67 3.66 -11.68
N TYR A 110 3.59 2.76 -11.29
CA TYR A 110 4.55 3.02 -10.22
C TYR A 110 5.92 3.32 -10.84
N PRO A 111 6.51 4.50 -10.58
CA PRO A 111 7.83 4.83 -11.13
C PRO A 111 8.89 3.87 -10.59
N SER A 112 9.67 3.28 -11.51
CA SER A 112 10.79 2.37 -11.23
C SER A 112 12.15 3.08 -11.21
N SER A 113 12.19 4.36 -11.56
CA SER A 113 13.37 5.22 -11.44
C SER A 113 13.20 6.19 -10.27
N PRO A 114 14.27 6.48 -9.50
CA PRO A 114 14.19 7.39 -8.37
C PRO A 114 13.82 8.80 -8.83
N ILE A 115 12.88 9.42 -8.11
CA ILE A 115 12.43 10.80 -8.34
C ILE A 115 12.94 11.62 -7.15
N GLY A 116 14.11 12.24 -7.29
CA GLY A 116 14.66 13.19 -6.33
C GLY A 116 16.15 13.00 -6.01
N GLU A 117 16.88 14.10 -5.91
CA GLU A 117 18.26 14.16 -5.43
C GLU A 117 18.31 14.05 -3.89
N TYR A 118 19.30 13.32 -3.37
CA TYR A 118 19.45 12.94 -1.97
C TYR A 118 20.00 14.05 -1.04
N ILE A 119 20.31 15.25 -1.57
CA ILE A 119 21.15 16.24 -0.87
C ILE A 119 20.35 17.29 -0.06
N VAL A 120 19.04 17.45 -0.27
CA VAL A 120 18.34 18.67 0.23
C VAL A 120 17.54 18.48 1.52
N CYS A 121 17.53 17.29 2.14
CA CYS A 121 16.79 17.08 3.41
C CYS A 121 17.67 16.40 4.47
N SER A 122 18.60 17.14 5.06
CA SER A 122 19.24 16.85 6.34
C SER A 122 19.22 18.07 7.23
#